data_AF-A0A2V7XYY1-F1
#
_entry.id   AF-A0A2V7XYY1-F1
#
_cell.length_a   1.000
_cell.length_b   1.000
_cell.length_c   1.000
_cell.angle_alpha   90.00
_cell.angle_beta   90.00
_cell.angle_gamma   90.00
#
_symmetry.space_group_name_H-M   'P 1'
#
loop_
_entity.id
_entity.type
_entity.pdbx_description
1 polymer ?
#
loop_
_entity_poly.entity_id
_entity_poly.type
_entity_poly.pdbx_seq_one_letter_code
_entity_poly.pdbx_strand_id
1 'polypeptide(L)'
;MSVDLHYNGVSVEKLFSDWGIQDNGLRGGATGRLSYHWKKDKLLEGGGEGTATLSKSATAFSGAKYPIAVGGSTDFALDNGVVTFRRADLETDKSKVAIAGKFRISDAWTDLAMKIHSDDFSELDRIGYNFAHSAGKKTYTLLGLGGAGDINGTVNGKIKAPDVVAHIAGTATKYNNVLL
;
A
#
# COMPACT_ATOMS: atom_id res chain seq x y z
N MET A 1 24.86 16.93 1.32
CA MET A 1 24.84 15.79 0.39
C MET A 1 23.48 15.75 -0.27
N SER A 2 23.38 15.31 -1.52
CA SER A 2 22.11 15.24 -2.24
C SER A 2 22.11 14.07 -3.22
N VAL A 3 20.92 13.61 -3.56
CA VAL A 3 20.67 12.61 -4.59
C VAL A 3 19.43 13.00 -5.38
N ASP A 4 19.52 12.87 -6.69
CA ASP A 4 18.40 12.93 -7.62
C ASP A 4 18.31 11.56 -8.28
N LEU A 5 17.31 10.78 -7.89
CA LEU A 5 17.06 9.43 -8.39
C LEU A 5 15.93 9.46 -9.39
N HIS A 6 16.17 8.96 -10.60
CA HIS A 6 15.12 8.63 -11.57
C HIS A 6 15.10 7.12 -11.72
N TYR A 7 13.91 6.53 -11.65
CA TYR A 7 13.74 5.08 -11.75
C TYR A 7 12.60 4.74 -12.71
N ASN A 8 12.72 3.59 -13.37
CA ASN A 8 11.77 3.14 -14.37
C ASN A 8 11.50 1.64 -14.20
N GLY A 9 10.22 1.27 -14.13
CA GLY A 9 9.79 -0.12 -14.08
C GLY A 9 10.23 -0.88 -12.84
N VAL A 10 10.41 -0.20 -11.70
CA VAL A 10 10.74 -0.86 -10.42
C VAL A 10 9.54 -1.71 -10.00
N SER A 11 9.74 -3.02 -9.92
CA SER A 11 8.67 -3.93 -9.49
C SER A 11 8.25 -3.64 -8.04
N VAL A 12 6.98 -3.30 -7.85
CA VAL A 12 6.38 -3.04 -6.53
C VAL A 12 6.45 -4.30 -5.66
N GLU A 13 6.16 -5.45 -6.25
CA GLU A 13 6.26 -6.75 -5.59
C GLU A 13 7.68 -7.02 -5.07
N LYS A 14 8.70 -6.72 -5.90
CA LYS A 14 10.10 -6.87 -5.51
C LYS A 14 10.51 -5.89 -4.41
N LEU A 15 10.09 -4.63 -4.51
CA LEU A 15 10.36 -3.61 -3.50
C LEU A 15 9.86 -4.05 -2.11
N PHE A 16 8.62 -4.55 -2.02
CA PHE A 16 8.07 -5.07 -0.78
C PHE A 16 8.79 -6.34 -0.30
N SER A 17 9.20 -7.22 -1.22
CA SER A 17 9.99 -8.41 -0.90
C SER A 17 11.34 -8.06 -0.27
N ASP A 18 12.02 -7.03 -0.81
CA ASP A 18 13.28 -6.51 -0.26
C ASP A 18 13.10 -5.93 1.16
N TRP A 19 11.87 -5.56 1.53
CA TRP A 19 11.48 -5.15 2.89
C TRP A 19 10.92 -6.28 3.76
N GLY A 20 11.00 -7.52 3.28
CA GLY A 20 10.55 -8.73 4.00
C GLY A 20 9.08 -9.08 3.82
N ILE A 21 8.33 -8.37 2.97
CA ILE A 21 6.93 -8.64 2.63
C ILE A 21 6.88 -9.44 1.33
N GLN A 22 7.18 -10.73 1.42
CA GLN A 22 7.25 -11.67 0.29
C GLN A 22 5.84 -12.14 -0.13
N ASP A 23 5.65 -12.54 -1.39
CA ASP A 23 4.37 -13.11 -1.88
C ASP A 23 3.11 -12.23 -1.65
N ASN A 24 3.27 -10.90 -1.67
CA ASN A 24 2.14 -9.97 -1.53
C ASN A 24 1.20 -9.95 -2.75
N GLY A 25 1.70 -10.34 -3.94
CA GLY A 25 0.91 -10.46 -5.15
C GLY A 25 0.55 -9.13 -5.83
N LEU A 26 1.08 -8.00 -5.38
CA LEU A 26 0.84 -6.69 -5.99
C LEU A 26 1.73 -6.47 -7.22
N ARG A 27 1.13 -6.59 -8.41
CA ARG A 27 1.86 -6.52 -9.68
C ARG A 27 1.76 -5.14 -10.31
N GLY A 28 2.82 -4.36 -10.16
CA GLY A 28 2.95 -3.05 -10.80
C GLY A 28 4.41 -2.67 -11.03
N GLY A 29 4.65 -1.87 -12.07
CA GLY A 29 5.94 -1.24 -12.33
C GLY A 29 5.90 0.22 -11.95
N ALA A 30 6.71 0.62 -10.97
CA ALA A 30 6.83 2.01 -10.53
C ALA A 30 7.89 2.75 -11.35
N THR A 31 7.52 3.92 -11.86
CA THR A 31 8.41 4.86 -12.55
C THR A 31 8.26 6.22 -11.90
N GLY A 32 9.36 6.92 -11.65
CA GLY A 32 9.30 8.16 -10.90
C GLY A 32 10.63 8.82 -10.62
N ARG A 33 10.56 9.84 -9.76
CA ARG A 33 11.71 10.62 -9.31
C ARG A 33 11.69 10.81 -7.79
N LEU A 34 12.87 10.87 -7.20
CA LEU A 34 13.10 11.32 -5.83
C LEU A 34 14.25 12.31 -5.82
N SER A 35 14.03 13.48 -5.24
CA SER A 35 15.06 14.48 -4.98
C SER A 35 15.22 14.59 -3.47
N TYR A 36 16.41 14.28 -2.94
CA TYR A 36 16.66 14.23 -1.51
C TYR A 36 18.00 14.86 -1.14
N HIS A 37 18.03 15.60 -0.04
CA HIS A 37 19.23 16.26 0.48
C HIS A 37 19.37 16.05 1.99
N TRP A 38 20.60 15.87 2.45
CA TRP A 38 20.90 15.62 3.86
C TRP A 38 22.28 16.13 4.26
N LYS A 39 22.49 16.32 5.57
CA LYS A 39 23.81 16.60 6.14
C LYS A 39 24.62 15.31 6.23
N LYS A 40 25.95 15.43 6.15
CA LYS A 40 26.84 14.26 6.26
C LYS A 40 26.52 13.47 7.54
N ASP A 41 26.45 12.15 7.40
CA ASP A 41 26.16 11.20 8.49
C ASP A 41 24.77 11.34 9.16
N LYS A 42 23.90 12.22 8.63
CA LYS A 42 22.56 12.53 9.15
C LYS A 42 21.50 12.29 8.09
N LEU A 43 21.49 11.08 7.51
CA LEU A 43 20.59 10.72 6.41
C LEU A 43 19.13 10.92 6.79
N LEU A 44 18.72 10.54 8.00
CA LEU A 44 17.32 10.65 8.45
C LEU A 44 16.92 12.09 8.81
N GLU A 45 17.85 13.03 8.96
CA GLU A 45 17.53 14.45 9.22
C GLU A 45 17.42 15.27 7.93
N GLY A 46 17.43 14.60 6.77
CA GLY A 46 17.33 15.24 5.47
C GLY A 46 15.92 15.59 5.06
N GLY A 47 15.82 16.26 3.91
CA GLY A 47 14.58 16.71 3.30
C GLY A 47 14.53 16.37 1.81
N GLY A 48 13.33 16.20 1.27
CA GLY A 48 13.16 15.96 -0.16
C GLY A 48 11.72 15.67 -0.56
N GLU A 49 11.54 15.38 -1.83
CA GLU A 49 10.25 15.05 -2.39
C GLU A 49 10.38 14.09 -3.57
N GLY A 50 9.32 13.34 -3.81
CA GLY A 50 9.27 12.39 -4.89
C GLY A 50 7.87 12.18 -5.42
N THR A 51 7.83 11.73 -6.67
CA THR A 51 6.61 11.30 -7.34
C THR A 51 6.84 9.95 -8.00
N ALA A 52 5.80 9.14 -8.08
CA ALA A 52 5.80 7.90 -8.83
C ALA A 52 4.47 7.68 -9.53
N THR A 53 4.52 7.01 -10.67
CA THR A 53 3.38 6.41 -11.34
C THR A 53 3.58 4.90 -11.39
N LEU A 54 2.54 4.15 -11.07
CA LEU A 54 2.51 2.71 -11.16
C LEU A 54 1.74 2.30 -12.42
N SER A 55 2.36 1.52 -13.28
CA SER A 55 1.67 0.85 -14.38
C SER A 55 1.29 -0.57 -13.97
N LYS A 56 0.05 -0.97 -14.27
CA LYS A 56 -0.41 -2.35 -14.11
C LYS A 56 0.51 -3.27 -14.91
N SER A 57 1.06 -4.28 -14.26
CA SER A 57 1.90 -5.29 -14.92
C SER A 57 1.31 -6.68 -14.73
N ALA A 58 1.41 -7.51 -15.76
CA ALA A 58 1.00 -8.91 -15.69
C ALA A 58 2.10 -9.83 -15.13
N THR A 59 3.36 -9.37 -15.08
CA THR A 59 4.51 -10.20 -14.73
C THR A 59 4.50 -10.57 -13.26
N ALA A 60 4.49 -11.87 -12.98
CA ALA A 60 4.61 -12.43 -11.63
C ALA A 60 6.07 -12.47 -11.20
N PHE A 61 6.41 -11.91 -10.04
CA PHE A 61 7.71 -12.09 -9.40
C PHE A 61 7.63 -12.93 -8.12
N SER A 62 6.42 -13.37 -7.71
CA SER A 62 6.19 -14.13 -6.48
C SER A 62 5.25 -15.33 -6.64
N GLY A 63 5.20 -16.17 -5.60
CA GLY A 63 4.29 -17.31 -5.47
C GLY A 63 2.93 -16.96 -4.88
N ALA A 64 2.54 -15.67 -4.86
CA ALA A 64 1.28 -15.22 -4.29
C ALA A 64 0.07 -15.96 -4.89
N LYS A 65 -0.84 -16.41 -4.03
CA LYS A 65 -2.03 -17.19 -4.42
C LYS A 65 -3.00 -16.37 -5.28
N TYR A 66 -3.15 -15.09 -4.96
CA TYR A 66 -4.07 -14.19 -5.66
C TYR A 66 -3.34 -12.97 -6.22
N PRO A 67 -2.66 -13.09 -7.35
CA PRO A 67 -1.98 -11.94 -7.94
C PRO A 67 -2.97 -10.88 -8.43
N ILE A 68 -2.66 -9.62 -8.16
CA ILE A 68 -3.50 -8.48 -8.48
C ILE A 68 -2.65 -7.42 -9.16
N ALA A 69 -3.04 -7.04 -10.37
CA ALA A 69 -2.39 -5.95 -11.09
C ALA A 69 -2.77 -4.62 -10.44
N VAL A 70 -1.77 -3.81 -10.12
CA VAL A 70 -1.92 -2.52 -9.43
C VAL A 70 -1.31 -1.41 -10.27
N GLY A 71 -2.11 -0.41 -10.58
CA GLY A 71 -1.69 0.87 -11.09
C GLY A 71 -1.85 1.96 -10.03
N GLY A 72 -1.54 3.20 -10.40
CA GLY A 72 -1.78 4.35 -9.54
C GLY A 72 -0.68 5.39 -9.58
N SER A 73 -0.63 6.23 -8.55
CA SER A 73 0.40 7.27 -8.44
C SER A 73 0.66 7.63 -6.99
N THR A 74 1.83 8.18 -6.69
CA THR A 74 2.14 8.72 -5.37
C THR A 74 2.91 10.01 -5.50
N ASP A 75 2.64 10.91 -4.57
CA ASP A 75 3.29 12.18 -4.36
C ASP A 75 3.59 12.31 -2.86
N PHE A 76 4.87 12.42 -2.53
CA PHE A 76 5.32 12.43 -1.15
C PHE A 76 6.46 13.42 -0.91
N ALA A 77 6.52 13.91 0.32
CA ALA A 77 7.65 14.64 0.86
C ALA A 77 8.33 13.78 1.93
N LEU A 78 9.64 13.88 2.06
CA LEU A 78 10.42 13.32 3.16
C LEU A 78 11.01 14.49 3.93
N ASP A 79 10.75 14.58 5.22
CA ASP A 79 11.34 15.60 6.09
C ASP A 79 11.64 15.00 7.46
N ASN A 80 12.92 15.06 7.86
CA ASN A 80 13.40 14.60 9.15
C ASN A 80 12.90 13.18 9.52
N GLY A 81 12.98 12.25 8.55
CA GLY A 81 12.64 10.85 8.73
C GLY A 81 11.14 10.56 8.72
N VAL A 82 10.32 11.55 8.36
CA VAL A 82 8.88 11.44 8.19
C VAL A 82 8.54 11.56 6.70
N VAL A 83 7.97 10.49 6.14
CA VAL A 83 7.34 10.50 4.83
C VAL A 83 5.94 11.07 4.99
N THR A 84 5.62 12.14 4.27
CA THR A 84 4.26 12.68 4.15
C THR A 84 3.73 12.36 2.77
N PHE A 85 2.74 11.47 2.68
CA PHE A 85 2.00 11.20 1.46
C PHE A 85 0.98 12.32 1.25
N ARG A 86 1.30 13.24 0.33
CA ARG A 86 0.40 14.32 -0.09
C ARG A 86 -0.79 13.72 -0.84
N ARG A 87 -0.51 12.73 -1.69
CA ARG A 87 -1.49 11.90 -2.38
C ARG A 87 -0.85 10.57 -2.73
N ALA A 88 -1.51 9.46 -2.45
CA ALA A 88 -1.13 8.15 -2.95
C ALA A 88 -2.38 7.39 -3.38
N ASP A 89 -2.51 7.15 -4.67
CA ASP A 89 -3.62 6.46 -5.29
C ASP A 89 -3.14 5.07 -5.76
N LEU A 90 -3.91 4.03 -5.44
CA LEU A 90 -3.74 2.69 -5.96
C LEU A 90 -5.01 2.26 -6.68
N GLU A 91 -4.86 1.61 -7.83
CA GLU A 91 -5.97 1.19 -8.67
C GLU A 91 -5.78 -0.25 -9.11
N THR A 92 -6.78 -1.08 -8.83
CA THR A 92 -6.91 -2.45 -9.32
C THR A 92 -7.99 -2.50 -10.39
N ASP A 93 -8.47 -3.68 -10.77
CA ASP A 93 -9.59 -3.79 -11.72
C ASP A 93 -10.95 -3.56 -11.04
N LYS A 94 -11.02 -3.74 -9.72
CA LYS A 94 -12.26 -3.59 -8.95
C LYS A 94 -12.22 -2.51 -7.90
N SER A 95 -11.07 -1.90 -7.63
CA SER A 95 -10.92 -1.02 -6.48
C SER A 95 -10.03 0.19 -6.78
N LYS A 96 -10.40 1.33 -6.19
CA LYS A 96 -9.60 2.55 -6.13
C LYS A 96 -9.35 2.89 -4.67
N VAL A 97 -8.09 3.09 -4.32
CA VAL A 97 -7.66 3.39 -2.95
C VAL A 97 -6.92 4.73 -2.97
N ALA A 98 -7.45 5.72 -2.28
CA ALA A 98 -6.75 6.98 -2.02
C ALA A 98 -6.20 6.96 -0.59
N ILE A 99 -4.93 7.29 -0.45
CA ILE A 99 -4.18 7.30 0.80
C ILE A 99 -3.53 8.68 0.96
N ALA A 100 -3.65 9.24 2.16
CA ALA A 100 -2.93 10.44 2.57
C ALA A 100 -2.48 10.29 4.02
N GLY A 101 -1.39 10.97 4.40
CA GLY A 101 -0.94 10.97 5.78
C GLY A 101 0.56 10.81 5.92
N LYS A 102 1.00 10.26 7.05
CA LYS A 102 2.41 10.26 7.47
C LYS A 102 2.91 8.88 7.87
N PHE A 103 4.19 8.64 7.58
CA PHE A 103 4.93 7.49 8.05
C PHE A 103 6.29 7.93 8.60
N ARG A 104 6.56 7.65 9.87
CA ARG A 104 7.85 7.92 10.51
C ARG A 104 8.71 6.67 10.45
N ILE A 105 9.87 6.80 9.81
CA ILE A 105 10.78 5.67 9.52
C ILE A 105 11.43 5.13 10.80
N SER A 106 11.81 6.01 11.73
CA SER A 106 12.63 5.66 12.90
C SER A 106 12.00 4.62 13.83
N ASP A 107 10.67 4.60 13.93
CA ASP A 107 9.91 3.65 14.75
C ASP A 107 8.74 3.00 14.00
N ALA A 108 8.72 3.14 12.67
CA ALA A 108 7.68 2.63 11.78
C ALA A 108 6.26 3.01 12.21
N TRP A 109 6.08 4.27 12.64
CA TRP A 109 4.79 4.79 13.07
C TRP A 109 4.01 5.38 11.89
N THR A 110 2.71 5.07 11.78
CA THR A 110 1.81 5.47 10.72
C THR A 110 0.69 6.35 11.26
N ASP A 111 0.28 7.34 10.46
CA ASP A 111 -0.99 8.05 10.58
C ASP A 111 -1.53 8.27 9.18
N LEU A 112 -2.35 7.32 8.73
CA LEU A 112 -2.81 7.24 7.36
C LEU A 112 -4.33 7.34 7.35
N ALA A 113 -4.85 8.22 6.51
CA ALA A 113 -6.24 8.23 6.10
C ALA A 113 -6.37 7.49 4.77
N MET A 114 -7.39 6.64 4.67
CA MET A 114 -7.65 5.81 3.50
C MET A 114 -9.09 5.96 3.06
N LYS A 115 -9.31 6.07 1.76
CA LYS A 115 -10.62 5.99 1.12
C LYS A 115 -10.55 4.93 0.05
N ILE A 116 -11.40 3.91 0.14
CA ILE A 116 -11.47 2.81 -0.81
C ILE A 116 -12.85 2.87 -1.44
N HIS A 117 -12.90 2.90 -2.75
CA HIS A 117 -14.09 2.57 -3.52
C HIS A 117 -13.85 1.21 -4.16
N SER A 118 -14.78 0.27 -4.03
CA SER A 118 -14.64 -1.06 -4.60
C SER A 118 -15.95 -1.55 -5.21
N ASP A 119 -15.88 -2.03 -6.45
CA ASP A 119 -16.95 -2.72 -7.15
C ASP A 119 -17.06 -4.19 -6.73
N ASP A 120 -16.06 -4.73 -6.03
CA ASP A 120 -16.03 -6.11 -5.56
C ASP A 120 -15.10 -6.29 -4.35
N PHE A 121 -15.68 -6.33 -3.15
CA PHE A 121 -14.94 -6.57 -1.90
C PHE A 121 -14.22 -7.93 -1.85
N SER A 122 -14.56 -8.89 -2.72
CA SER A 122 -13.80 -10.15 -2.79
C SER A 122 -12.39 -9.96 -3.31
N GLU A 123 -12.12 -8.89 -4.09
CA GLU A 123 -10.77 -8.51 -4.48
C GLU A 123 -9.97 -8.01 -3.27
N LEU A 124 -10.59 -7.19 -2.41
CA LEU A 124 -9.95 -6.71 -1.17
C LEU A 124 -9.66 -7.86 -0.20
N ASP A 125 -10.54 -8.87 -0.11
CA ASP A 125 -10.32 -10.08 0.68
C ASP A 125 -9.09 -10.87 0.21
N ARG A 126 -8.91 -10.97 -1.12
CA ARG A 126 -7.73 -11.61 -1.74
C ARG A 126 -6.44 -10.84 -1.46
N ILE A 127 -6.48 -9.51 -1.50
CA ILE A 127 -5.33 -8.66 -1.10
C ILE A 127 -5.00 -8.96 0.37
N GLY A 128 -6.00 -8.89 1.26
CA GLY A 128 -5.84 -9.17 2.68
C GLY A 128 -5.25 -10.56 2.95
N TYR A 129 -5.71 -11.58 2.20
CA TYR A 129 -5.16 -12.94 2.26
C TYR A 129 -3.67 -12.98 1.94
N ASN A 130 -3.23 -12.41 0.81
CA ASN A 130 -1.81 -12.43 0.45
C ASN A 130 -0.96 -11.72 1.49
N PHE A 131 -1.38 -10.54 1.96
CA PHE A 131 -0.65 -9.79 2.99
C PHE A 131 -0.59 -10.55 4.32
N ALA A 132 -1.66 -11.23 4.73
CA ALA A 132 -1.65 -12.03 5.95
C ALA A 132 -0.66 -13.20 5.86
N HIS A 133 -0.63 -13.91 4.72
CA HIS A 133 0.32 -15.00 4.49
C HIS A 133 1.76 -14.50 4.37
N SER A 134 1.97 -13.35 3.72
CA SER A 134 3.25 -12.64 3.66
C SER A 134 3.79 -12.31 5.05
N ALA A 135 2.90 -11.89 5.96
CA ALA A 135 3.23 -11.64 7.37
C ALA A 135 3.36 -12.93 8.22
N GLY A 136 3.38 -14.11 7.59
CA GLY A 136 3.55 -15.41 8.26
C GLY A 136 2.29 -16.03 8.84
N LYS A 137 1.10 -15.44 8.63
CA LYS A 137 -0.19 -15.98 9.13
C LYS A 137 -0.69 -17.11 8.22
N LYS A 138 -0.02 -18.26 8.26
CA LYS A 138 -0.29 -19.42 7.39
C LYS A 138 -1.70 -20.01 7.52
N THR A 139 -2.38 -19.78 8.63
CA THR A 139 -3.75 -20.27 8.89
C THR A 139 -4.83 -19.28 8.47
N TYR A 140 -4.45 -18.10 7.98
CA TYR A 140 -5.41 -17.10 7.53
C TYR A 140 -6.16 -17.62 6.30
N THR A 141 -7.49 -17.59 6.35
CA THR A 141 -8.38 -17.94 5.25
C THR A 141 -9.08 -16.69 4.74
N LEU A 142 -9.58 -16.74 3.51
CA LEU A 142 -10.48 -15.70 3.01
C LEU A 142 -11.65 -15.52 3.97
N LEU A 143 -12.02 -14.27 4.21
CA LEU A 143 -13.15 -13.90 5.06
C LEU A 143 -14.49 -14.08 4.34
N GLY A 144 -14.47 -14.36 3.03
CA GLY A 144 -15.68 -14.48 2.21
C GLY A 144 -16.36 -13.13 2.02
N LEU A 145 -15.56 -12.07 1.85
CA LEU A 145 -16.10 -10.74 1.56
C LEU A 145 -16.64 -10.67 0.14
N GLY A 146 -17.68 -9.88 -0.05
CA GLY A 146 -18.29 -9.63 -1.35
C GLY A 146 -19.24 -8.44 -1.30
N GLY A 147 -19.82 -8.11 -2.45
CA GLY A 147 -20.57 -6.87 -2.64
C GLY A 147 -19.66 -5.72 -3.06
N ALA A 148 -20.19 -4.51 -3.07
CA ALA A 148 -19.50 -3.31 -3.53
C ALA A 148 -19.77 -2.15 -2.57
N GLY A 149 -18.89 -1.15 -2.55
CA GLY A 149 -19.13 0.07 -1.80
C GLY A 149 -17.85 0.83 -1.43
N ASP A 150 -18.00 1.68 -0.42
CA ASP A 150 -16.98 2.60 0.03
C ASP A 150 -16.50 2.24 1.43
N ILE A 151 -15.19 2.35 1.66
CA ILE A 151 -14.55 2.19 2.96
C ILE A 151 -13.76 3.46 3.26
N ASN A 152 -14.06 4.11 4.38
CA ASN A 152 -13.26 5.21 4.91
C ASN A 152 -12.56 4.73 6.17
N GLY A 153 -11.23 4.78 6.19
CA GLY A 153 -10.44 4.25 7.29
C GLY A 153 -9.31 5.15 7.72
N THR A 154 -8.88 4.95 8.96
CA THR A 154 -7.66 5.53 9.52
C THR A 154 -6.81 4.43 10.14
N VAL A 155 -5.51 4.50 9.90
CA VAL A 155 -4.50 3.60 10.47
C VAL A 155 -3.52 4.45 11.27
N ASN A 156 -3.55 4.33 12.59
CA ASN A 156 -2.71 5.10 13.51
C ASN A 156 -1.84 4.16 14.36
N GLY A 157 -0.61 4.55 14.70
CA GLY A 157 0.24 3.75 15.57
C GLY A 157 1.39 3.04 14.87
N LYS A 158 2.03 2.08 15.54
CA LYS A 158 3.18 1.35 14.96
C LYS A 158 2.70 0.31 13.95
N ILE A 159 3.38 0.16 12.82
CA ILE A 159 2.98 -0.78 11.75
C ILE A 159 2.80 -2.24 12.20
N LYS A 160 3.47 -2.65 13.28
CA LYS A 160 3.34 -4.00 13.87
C LYS A 160 2.03 -4.22 14.64
N ALA A 161 1.44 -3.16 15.17
CA ALA A 161 0.21 -3.17 15.95
C ALA A 161 -0.46 -1.78 15.85
N PRO A 162 -1.00 -1.41 14.69
CA PRO A 162 -1.70 -0.15 14.53
C PRO A 162 -3.14 -0.25 15.03
N ASP A 163 -3.69 0.87 15.48
CA ASP A 163 -5.11 1.08 15.65
C ASP A 163 -5.73 1.36 14.28
N VAL A 164 -6.70 0.53 13.89
CA VAL A 164 -7.41 0.63 12.62
C VAL A 164 -8.88 0.89 12.90
N VAL A 165 -9.38 2.00 12.38
CA VAL A 165 -10.82 2.34 12.39
C VAL A 165 -11.28 2.40 10.95
N ALA A 166 -12.35 1.68 10.61
CA ALA A 166 -12.90 1.67 9.27
C ALA A 166 -14.43 1.76 9.32
N HIS A 167 -14.99 2.62 8.47
CA HIS A 167 -16.42 2.75 8.23
C HIS A 167 -16.70 2.23 6.82
N ILE A 168 -17.56 1.22 6.73
CA ILE A 168 -17.90 0.53 5.48
C ILE A 168 -19.35 0.87 5.16
N ALA A 169 -19.57 1.44 3.97
CA ALA A 169 -20.89 1.66 3.40
C ALA A 169 -20.97 0.84 2.11
N GLY A 170 -21.72 -0.26 2.14
CA GLY A 170 -21.76 -1.21 1.05
C GLY A 170 -23.17 -1.61 0.62
N THR A 171 -23.24 -2.20 -0.57
CA THR A 171 -24.43 -2.82 -1.14
C THR A 171 -24.15 -4.30 -1.36
N ALA A 172 -25.15 -5.12 -1.06
CA ALA A 172 -25.04 -6.59 -1.10
C ALA A 172 -23.79 -7.13 -0.38
N THR A 173 -23.39 -6.49 0.72
CA THR A 173 -22.15 -6.80 1.45
C THR A 173 -22.23 -8.20 2.03
N LYS A 174 -21.14 -8.97 1.90
CA LYS A 174 -21.03 -10.30 2.48
C LYS A 174 -19.88 -10.40 3.48
N TYR A 175 -20.07 -11.21 4.51
CA TYR A 175 -19.04 -11.66 5.44
C TYR A 175 -19.26 -13.14 5.75
N ASN A 176 -18.20 -13.95 5.72
CA ASN A 176 -18.30 -15.42 5.77
C ASN A 176 -19.29 -16.00 4.74
N ASN A 177 -19.38 -15.38 3.56
CA ASN A 177 -20.36 -15.69 2.51
C ASN A 177 -21.84 -15.48 2.90
N VAL A 178 -22.11 -14.84 4.04
CA VAL A 178 -23.47 -14.46 4.49
C VAL A 178 -23.72 -13.01 4.14
N LEU A 179 -24.91 -12.71 3.60
CA LEU A 179 -25.35 -11.34 3.29
C LEU A 179 -25.60 -10.55 4.59
N LEU A 180 -25.06 -9.34 4.67
CA LEU A 180 -25.19 -8.40 5.78
C LEU A 180 -26.27 -7.34 5.52
#